data_AF-A0A3L7XX65-F1
#
_entry.id   AF-A0A3L7XX65-F1
#
_cell.length_a   1.000
_cell.length_b   1.000
_cell.length_c   1.000
_cell.angle_alpha   90.00
_cell.angle_beta   90.00
_cell.angle_gamma   90.00
#
_symmetry.space_group_name_H-M   'P 1'
#
loop_
_entity.id
_entity.type
_entity.pdbx_description
1 polymer ?
#
loop_
_entity_poly.entity_id
_entity_poly.type
_entity_poly.pdbx_seq_one_letter_code
_entity_poly.pdbx_strand_id
1 'polypeptide(L)' 'MPSHPDSFELYDLRVEVVATGRPMVCNHHAGDFFELRGENLTLPPGQSFSIYALAALLPLLPAKQRVT' A
#
# COMPACT_ATOMS: atom_id res chain seq x y z
N MET A 1 15.64 1.64 -18.44
CA MET A 1 15.16 0.65 -19.44
C MET A 1 15.69 -0.72 -19.05
N PRO A 2 14.82 -1.70 -18.77
CA PRO A 2 15.25 -3.06 -18.44
C PRO A 2 16.12 -3.65 -19.57
N SER A 3 17.27 -4.22 -19.22
CA SER A 3 18.26 -4.76 -20.18
C SER A 3 18.07 -6.25 -20.51
N HIS A 4 17.06 -6.90 -19.92
CA HIS A 4 16.75 -8.31 -20.11
C HIS A 4 15.24 -8.52 -20.37
N PRO A 5 14.84 -9.43 -21.27
CA PRO A 5 13.42 -9.65 -21.61
C PRO A 5 12.55 -10.04 -20.41
N ASP A 6 13.13 -10.64 -19.37
CA ASP A 6 12.41 -11.05 -18.15
C ASP A 6 12.45 -9.99 -17.03
N SER A 7 13.05 -8.83 -17.27
CA SER A 7 13.12 -7.76 -16.27
C SER A 7 11.94 -6.81 -16.36
N PHE A 8 11.41 -6.43 -15.21
CA PHE A 8 10.32 -5.47 -15.05
C PHE A 8 10.67 -4.45 -13.97
N GLU A 9 10.06 -3.28 -14.07
CA GLU A 9 10.16 -2.22 -13.07
C GLU A 9 9.08 -2.40 -12.00
N LEU A 10 9.43 -2.12 -10.75
CA LEU A 10 8.48 -2.04 -9.65
C LEU A 10 8.22 -0.57 -9.34
N TYR A 11 6.95 -0.17 -9.36
CA TYR A 11 6.53 1.14 -8.92
C TYR A 11 6.48 1.24 -7.40
N ASP A 12 6.86 2.40 -6.88
CA ASP A 12 6.60 2.78 -5.50
C ASP A 12 5.10 3.06 -5.34
N LEU A 13 4.49 2.48 -4.31
CA LEU A 13 3.07 2.66 -4.02
C LEU A 13 2.88 3.50 -2.76
N ARG A 14 1.86 4.36 -2.79
CA ARG A 14 1.27 4.95 -1.59
C ARG A 14 -0.16 4.44 -1.49
N VAL A 15 -0.46 3.75 -0.39
CA VAL A 15 -1.80 3.24 -0.11
C VAL A 15 -2.41 4.11 0.98
N GLU A 16 -3.55 4.71 0.68
CA GLU A 16 -4.20 5.70 1.54
C GLU A 16 -5.63 5.27 1.91
N VAL A 17 -6.00 5.52 3.15
CA VAL A 17 -7.35 5.34 3.66
C VAL A 17 -8.22 6.49 3.19
N VAL A 18 -9.22 6.19 2.38
CA VAL A 18 -10.22 7.15 1.92
C VAL A 18 -11.53 6.91 2.65
N ALA A 19 -12.09 7.96 3.27
CA ALA A 19 -13.38 7.88 3.92
C ALA A 19 -14.54 7.83 2.92
N THR A 20 -15.64 7.22 3.35
CA THR A 20 -16.93 7.28 2.67
C THR A 20 -17.91 8.09 3.51
N GLY A 21 -19.16 8.24 3.06
CA GLY A 21 -20.23 8.86 3.87
C GLY A 21 -20.69 8.04 5.08
N ARG A 22 -20.10 6.86 5.34
CA ARG A 22 -20.42 6.00 6.49
C ARG A 22 -19.33 6.10 7.55
N PRO A 23 -19.69 5.95 8.85
CA PRO A 23 -18.71 5.98 9.93
C PRO A 23 -17.69 4.84 9.77
N MET A 24 -16.42 5.16 10.04
CA MET A 24 -15.35 4.16 10.15
C MET A 24 -15.61 3.30 11.40
N VAL A 25 -15.54 1.98 11.25
CA VAL A 25 -15.77 1.02 12.36
C VAL A 25 -14.47 0.59 13.03
N CYS A 26 -13.34 0.73 12.33
CA CYS A 26 -12.00 0.39 12.83
C CYS A 26 -11.22 1.66 13.20
N ASN A 27 -10.04 1.50 13.79
CA ASN A 27 -9.14 2.58 14.20
C ASN A 27 -8.47 3.36 13.03
N HIS A 28 -9.08 3.35 11.83
CA HIS A 28 -8.55 4.05 10.68
C HIS A 28 -9.07 5.49 10.65
N HIS A 29 -8.21 6.42 10.30
CA HIS A 29 -8.58 7.79 9.97
C HIS A 29 -8.41 8.06 8.48
N ALA A 30 -9.23 8.94 7.93
CA ALA A 30 -9.06 9.40 6.56
C ALA A 30 -7.68 10.05 6.40
N GLY A 31 -6.97 9.68 5.34
CA GLY A 31 -5.61 10.17 5.06
C GLY A 31 -4.49 9.37 5.73
N ASP A 32 -4.80 8.40 6.61
CA ASP A 32 -3.82 7.41 7.06
C ASP A 32 -3.24 6.67 5.84
N PHE A 33 -1.94 6.45 5.81
CA PHE A 33 -1.27 5.85 4.67
C PHE A 33 0.01 5.11 5.05
N PHE A 34 0.41 4.18 4.17
CA PHE A 34 1.74 3.61 4.14
C PHE A 34 2.33 3.70 2.74
N GLU A 35 3.66 3.70 2.68
CA GLU A 35 4.42 3.63 1.42
C GLU A 35 5.02 2.24 1.26
N LEU A 36 5.02 1.72 0.04
CA LEU A 36 5.70 0.49 -0.34
C LEU A 36 6.73 0.80 -1.42
N ARG A 37 8.01 0.55 -1.12
CA ARG A 37 9.13 0.75 -2.06
C ARG A 37 9.96 -0.52 -2.13
N GLY A 38 10.03 -1.13 -3.31
CA GLY A 38 10.51 -2.52 -3.45
C GLY A 38 9.70 -3.44 -2.53
N GLU A 39 10.35 -4.20 -1.65
CA GLU A 39 9.68 -5.00 -0.62
C GLU A 39 9.36 -4.28 0.70
N ASN A 40 9.80 -3.03 0.87
CA ASN A 40 9.78 -2.34 2.17
C ASN A 40 8.51 -1.51 2.36
N LEU A 41 7.75 -1.83 3.41
CA LEU A 41 6.59 -1.07 3.85
C LEU A 41 7.00 -0.08 4.95
N THR A 42 6.69 1.20 4.77
CA THR A 42 7.02 2.28 5.71
C THR A 42 5.77 3.05 6.12
N LEU A 43 5.67 3.34 7.42
CA LEU A 43 4.63 4.18 8.01
C LEU A 43 5.22 5.53 8.44
N PRO A 44 4.46 6.63 8.31
CA PRO A 44 4.81 7.90 8.94
C PRO A 44 5.03 7.78 10.46
N PRO A 45 5.93 8.59 11.05
CA PRO A 45 6.19 8.55 12.49
C PRO A 45 4.91 8.73 13.33
N GLY A 46 4.73 7.85 14.32
CA GLY A 46 3.58 7.89 15.23
C GLY A 46 2.27 7.37 14.64
N GLN A 47 2.26 6.91 13.39
CA GLN A 47 1.09 6.30 12.76
C GLN A 47 1.07 4.78 12.98
N SER A 48 -0.12 4.25 13.23
CA SER A 48 -0.38 2.81 13.20
C SER A 48 -1.33 2.50 12.04
N PHE A 49 -1.28 1.25 11.55
CA PHE A 49 -2.19 0.80 10.51
C PHE A 49 -2.82 -0.53 10.92
N SER A 50 -4.07 -0.78 10.52
CA SER A 50 -4.74 -2.01 10.94
C SER A 50 -4.09 -3.23 10.32
N ILE A 51 -3.73 -4.20 11.16
CA ILE A 51 -3.23 -5.49 10.70
C ILE A 51 -4.25 -6.27 9.88
N TYR A 52 -5.56 -6.07 10.14
CA TYR A 52 -6.63 -6.73 9.39
C TYR A 52 -6.77 -6.13 7.98
N ALA A 53 -6.62 -4.81 7.85
CA ALA A 53 -6.57 -4.18 6.53
C ALA A 53 -5.31 -4.60 5.77
N LEU A 54 -4.15 -4.64 6.43
CA LEU A 54 -2.91 -5.12 5.82
C LEU A 54 -3.03 -6.57 5.34
N ALA A 55 -3.62 -7.46 6.14
CA ALA A 55 -3.81 -8.86 5.76
C ALA A 55 -4.63 -9.00 4.47
N ALA A 56 -5.62 -8.14 4.24
CA ALA A 56 -6.40 -8.12 3.01
C ALA A 56 -5.64 -7.51 1.82
N LEU A 57 -4.76 -6.53 2.07
CA LEU A 57 -4.04 -5.79 1.03
C LEU A 57 -2.75 -6.48 0.59
N LEU A 58 -1.98 -7.07 1.51
CA LEU A 58 -0.64 -7.64 1.27
C LEU A 58 -0.58 -8.58 0.05
N PRO A 59 -1.54 -9.50 -0.18
CA PRO A 59 -1.50 -10.38 -1.35
C PRO A 59 -1.61 -9.65 -2.69
N LEU A 60 -2.14 -8.42 -2.69
CA LEU A 60 -2.45 -7.65 -3.89
C LEU A 60 -1.37 -6.62 -4.25
N LEU A 61 -0.55 -6.20 -3.27
CA LEU A 61 0.43 -5.13 -3.46
C LEU A 61 1.47 -5.45 -4.56
N PRO A 62 2.07 -6.66 -4.63
CA PRO A 62 3.07 -6.94 -5.66
C PRO A 62 2.50 -6.85 -7.08
N ALA A 63 1.22 -7.17 -7.27
CA ALA A 63 0.56 -7.03 -8.56
C ALA A 63 0.35 -5.56 -8.93
N LYS A 64 0.09 -4.70 -7.94
CA LYS A 64 -0.08 -3.24 -8.15
C LYS A 64 1.24 -2.49 -8.34
N GLN A 65 2.37 -3.05 -7.93
CA GLN A 65 3.70 -2.50 -8.23
C GLN A 65 4.13 -2.71 -9.69
N ARG A 66 3.35 -3.43 -10.51
CA ARG A 66 3.69 -3.72 -11.91
C ARG A 66 2.74 -2.97 -12.85
N VAL A 67 3.17 -2.80 -14.11
CA VAL A 67 2.28 -2.38 -15.19
C VAL A 67 1.07 -3.33 -15.24
N THR A 68 -0.13 -2.75 -15.33
CA THR A 68 -1.40 -3.47 -15.46
C THR A 68 -1.97 -3.32 -16.87
#